data_AF-A0A7W0QVP4-F1
#
_entry.id   AF-A0A7W0QVP4-F1
#
_cell.length_a   1.000
_cell.length_b   1.000
_cell.length_c   1.000
_cell.angle_alpha   90.00
_cell.angle_beta   90.00
_cell.angle_gamma   90.00
#
_symmetry.space_group_name_H-M   'P 1'
#
loop_
_entity.id
_entity.type
_entity.pdbx_description
1 polymer ?
#
loop_
_entity_poly.entity_id
_entity_poly.type
_entity_poly.pdbx_seq_one_letter_code
_entity_poly.pdbx_strand_id
1 'polypeptide(L)'
;ARFRAAMRAIGVTEISLQGRVIRITPVALADSAQLRLTRLAPDSVYKPGSQVLSVRRPVGPDEPLRGVALLDWLHRLVTDLVGSPVAKITTH
;
A
#
# COMPACT_ATOMS: atom_id res chain seq x y z
N ALA A 1 -15.93 9.88 -7.23
CA ALA A 1 -15.36 8.58 -6.84
C ALA A 1 -13.99 8.31 -7.51
N ARG A 2 -13.01 9.20 -7.35
CA ARG A 2 -11.71 9.12 -8.08
C ARG A 2 -10.79 8.01 -7.56
N PHE A 3 -10.74 7.82 -6.24
CA PHE A 3 -9.90 6.82 -5.59
C PHE A 3 -10.26 5.39 -5.99
N ARG A 4 -11.55 5.02 -5.95
CA ARG A 4 -12.02 3.68 -6.35
C ARG A 4 -11.70 3.35 -7.81
N ALA A 5 -11.80 4.32 -8.71
CA ALA A 5 -11.43 4.14 -10.13
C ALA A 5 -9.92 3.90 -10.30
N ALA A 6 -9.09 4.67 -9.59
CA ALA A 6 -7.65 4.47 -9.60
C ALA A 6 -7.22 3.11 -9.01
N MET A 7 -7.87 2.68 -7.93
CA MET A 7 -7.64 1.35 -7.33
C MET A 7 -8.04 0.21 -8.27
N ARG A 8 -9.17 0.36 -8.98
CA ARG A 8 -9.56 -0.62 -10.00
C ARG A 8 -8.57 -0.69 -11.17
N ALA A 9 -8.00 0.44 -11.59
CA ALA A 9 -7.02 0.48 -12.68
C ALA A 9 -5.74 -0.32 -12.37
N ILE A 10 -5.41 -0.49 -11.09
CA ILE A 10 -4.26 -1.27 -10.61
C ILE A 10 -4.67 -2.67 -10.09
N GLY A 11 -5.91 -3.10 -10.33
CA GLY A 11 -6.40 -4.44 -9.98
C GLY A 11 -6.97 -4.59 -8.56
N VAL A 12 -7.05 -3.50 -7.78
CA VAL A 12 -7.61 -3.51 -6.42
C VAL A 12 -9.13 -3.34 -6.47
N THR A 13 -9.87 -4.32 -5.95
CA THR A 13 -11.35 -4.27 -5.94
C THR A 13 -11.92 -3.84 -4.60
N GLU A 14 -11.30 -4.23 -3.49
CA GLU A 14 -11.77 -3.97 -2.14
C GLU A 14 -10.68 -3.47 -1.20
N ILE A 15 -11.06 -2.49 -0.36
CA ILE A 15 -10.23 -1.90 0.68
C ILE A 15 -11.08 -1.82 1.96
N SER A 16 -10.59 -2.41 3.05
CA SER A 16 -11.24 -2.42 4.34
C SER A 16 -10.28 -1.94 5.43
N LEU A 17 -10.74 -1.05 6.29
CA LEU A 17 -9.99 -0.61 7.46
C LEU A 17 -10.39 -1.46 8.68
N GLN A 18 -9.43 -2.16 9.27
CA GLN A 18 -9.59 -2.94 10.50
C GLN A 18 -8.78 -2.27 11.62
N GLY A 19 -9.38 -1.26 12.25
CA GLY A 19 -8.72 -0.48 13.30
C GLY A 19 -7.50 0.28 12.79
N ARG A 20 -6.30 -0.23 13.07
CA ARG A 20 -5.00 0.33 12.63
C ARG A 20 -4.42 -0.37 11.39
N VAL A 21 -5.02 -1.46 10.96
CA VAL A 21 -4.59 -2.26 9.80
C VAL A 21 -5.51 -1.99 8.63
N ILE A 22 -4.94 -1.80 7.45
CA ILE A 22 -5.68 -1.63 6.20
C ILE A 22 -5.49 -2.90 5.39
N ARG A 23 -6.61 -3.54 5.07
CA ARG A 23 -6.66 -4.75 4.25
C ARG A 23 -7.08 -4.38 2.83
N ILE A 24 -6.31 -4.81 1.86
CA ILE A 24 -6.52 -4.57 0.43
C ILE A 24 -6.57 -5.92 -0.27
N THR A 25 -7.57 -6.13 -1.12
CA THR A 25 -7.75 -7.39 -1.85
C THR A 25 -8.58 -7.20 -3.12
N PRO A 26 -8.27 -7.92 -4.21
CA PRO A 26 -7.02 -8.60 -4.48
C PRO A 26 -5.91 -7.58 -4.81
N VAL A 27 -4.67 -7.86 -4.43
CA VAL A 27 -3.47 -7.11 -4.86
C VAL A 27 -2.49 -8.11 -5.45
N ALA A 28 -2.13 -7.95 -6.72
CA ALA A 28 -1.08 -8.75 -7.34
C ALA A 28 0.26 -8.05 -7.15
N LEU A 29 1.02 -8.43 -6.12
CA LEU A 29 2.39 -7.96 -5.92
C LEU A 29 3.39 -8.97 -6.49
N ALA A 30 4.31 -8.50 -7.32
CA ALA A 30 5.50 -9.25 -7.69
C ALA A 30 6.40 -9.48 -6.46
N ASP A 31 7.23 -10.53 -6.50
CA ASP A 31 8.14 -10.87 -5.40
C ASP A 31 9.08 -9.69 -5.02
N SER A 32 9.53 -8.93 -6.02
CA SER A 32 10.33 -7.71 -5.82
C SER A 32 9.57 -6.62 -5.05
N ALA A 33 8.26 -6.48 -5.29
CA ALA A 33 7.41 -5.54 -4.58
C ALA A 33 7.15 -6.00 -3.14
N GLN A 34 7.05 -7.32 -2.89
CA GLN A 34 6.93 -7.86 -1.53
C GLN A 34 8.18 -7.56 -0.69
N LEU A 35 9.37 -7.75 -1.26
CA LEU A 35 10.63 -7.40 -0.58
C LEU A 35 10.72 -5.89 -0.29
N ARG A 36 10.29 -5.05 -1.23
CA ARG A 36 10.22 -3.58 -1.02
C ARG A 36 9.20 -3.22 0.04
N LEU A 37 8.05 -3.87 0.06
CA LEU A 37 7.01 -3.69 1.05
C LEU A 37 7.55 -3.97 2.46
N THR A 38 8.26 -5.08 2.66
CA THR A 38 8.89 -5.39 3.96
C THR A 38 9.94 -4.35 4.37
N ARG A 39 10.65 -3.73 3.41
CA ARG A 39 11.60 -2.63 3.67
C ARG A 39 10.92 -1.31 4.03
N LEU A 40 9.81 -0.97 3.37
CA LEU A 40 9.08 0.29 3.57
C LEU A 40 8.12 0.23 4.76
N ALA A 41 7.55 -0.95 5.02
CA ALA A 41 6.55 -1.22 6.04
C ALA A 41 6.81 -2.61 6.65
N PRO A 42 7.73 -2.73 7.61
CA PRO A 42 8.09 -4.03 8.21
C PRO A 42 6.91 -4.72 8.90
N ASP A 43 5.92 -3.95 9.29
CA ASP A 43 4.68 -4.37 9.95
C ASP A 43 3.58 -4.85 9.00
N SER A 44 3.84 -4.83 7.70
CA SER A 44 2.88 -5.26 6.69
C SER A 44 3.00 -6.74 6.40
N VAL A 45 1.87 -7.34 6.03
CA VAL A 45 1.73 -8.76 5.76
C VAL A 45 1.04 -8.90 4.41
N TYR A 46 1.74 -9.49 3.45
CA TYR A 46 1.16 -9.86 2.17
C TYR A 46 0.95 -11.38 2.10
N LYS A 47 -0.24 -11.81 1.68
CA LYS A 47 -0.60 -13.22 1.49
C LYS A 47 -0.80 -13.49 0.00
N PRO A 48 0.19 -14.05 -0.71
CA PRO A 48 0.09 -14.28 -2.15
C PRO A 48 -1.04 -15.25 -2.52
N GLY A 49 -1.26 -16.30 -1.71
CA GLY A 49 -2.31 -17.31 -1.97
C GLY A 49 -3.75 -16.78 -1.96
N SER A 50 -4.00 -15.62 -1.33
CA SER A 50 -5.31 -14.94 -1.35
C SER A 50 -5.24 -13.53 -1.92
N GLN A 51 -4.07 -13.11 -2.41
CA GLN A 51 -3.79 -11.75 -2.88
C GLN A 51 -4.23 -10.68 -1.86
N VAL A 52 -4.04 -10.95 -0.57
CA VAL A 52 -4.44 -10.03 0.51
C VAL A 52 -3.22 -9.28 1.00
N LEU A 53 -3.23 -7.96 0.87
CA LEU A 53 -2.25 -7.07 1.46
C LEU A 53 -2.83 -6.46 2.74
N SER A 54 -2.17 -6.68 3.87
CA SER A 54 -2.49 -6.07 5.15
C SER A 54 -1.36 -5.14 5.56
N VAL A 55 -1.61 -3.85 5.64
CA VAL A 55 -0.59 -2.85 5.99
C VAL A 55 -1.02 -2.05 7.20
N ARG A 56 -0.14 -1.89 8.19
CA ARG A 56 -0.41 -0.96 9.30
C ARG A 56 -0.38 0.47 8.79
N ARG A 57 -1.34 1.28 9.22
CA ARG A 57 -1.31 2.73 8.98
C ARG A 57 0.01 3.28 9.54
N PRO A 58 0.80 4.04 8.77
CA PRO A 58 1.98 4.69 9.31
C PRO A 58 1.53 5.75 10.30
N VAL A 59 2.15 5.72 11.47
CA VAL A 59 2.09 6.79 12.45
C VAL A 59 3.16 7.79 12.07
N GLY A 60 2.77 8.86 11.38
CA GLY A 60 3.66 10.00 11.14
C GLY A 60 3.92 10.78 12.44
N PRO A 61 4.99 11.59 12.49
CA PRO A 61 5.35 12.36 13.68
C PRO A 61 4.31 13.42 14.09
N ASP A 62 3.53 13.98 13.15
CA ASP A 62 2.69 15.16 13.43
C ASP A 62 1.18 14.93 13.55
N GLU A 63 0.59 13.82 13.06
CA GLU A 63 -0.84 13.53 13.26
C GLU A 63 -1.13 12.10 12.78
N PRO A 64 -2.06 11.33 13.41
CA PRO A 64 -2.60 10.15 12.78
C PRO A 64 -3.28 10.54 11.46
N LEU A 65 -2.70 10.17 10.31
CA LEU A 65 -3.29 10.35 8.98
C LEU A 65 -4.76 9.94 9.02
N ARG A 66 -5.75 10.84 8.93
CA ARG A 66 -7.18 10.50 8.98
C ARG A 66 -7.87 10.84 7.66
N GLY A 67 -8.98 10.16 7.38
CA GLY A 67 -9.81 10.41 6.19
C GLY A 67 -9.03 10.38 4.88
N VAL A 68 -8.97 11.53 4.21
CA VAL A 68 -8.38 11.71 2.87
C VAL A 68 -6.87 11.50 2.87
N ALA A 69 -6.16 11.91 3.92
CA ALA A 69 -4.71 11.76 4.00
C ALA A 69 -4.28 10.29 4.03
N LEU A 70 -5.10 9.41 4.64
CA LEU A 70 -4.87 7.97 4.60
C LEU A 70 -5.06 7.41 3.18
N LEU A 71 -6.11 7.86 2.48
CA LEU A 71 -6.40 7.40 1.11
C LEU A 71 -5.29 7.83 0.15
N ASP A 72 -4.77 9.05 0.29
CA ASP A 72 -3.67 9.57 -0.52
C ASP A 72 -2.37 8.79 -0.27
N TRP A 73 -2.03 8.54 1.00
CA TRP A 73 -0.91 7.69 1.37
C TRP A 73 -1.05 6.28 0.82
N LEU A 74 -2.24 5.67 0.92
CA LEU A 74 -2.49 4.33 0.38
C LEU A 74 -2.30 4.32 -1.13
N HIS A 75 -2.82 5.33 -1.83
CA HIS A 75 -2.66 5.47 -3.27
C HIS A 75 -1.18 5.56 -3.66
N ARG A 76 -0.39 6.36 -2.94
CA ARG A 76 1.06 6.45 -3.13
C ARG A 76 1.75 5.12 -2.86
N LEU A 77 1.45 4.45 -1.76
CA LEU A 77 2.05 3.15 -1.42
C LEU A 77 1.79 2.13 -2.52
N VAL A 78 0.54 1.96 -2.96
CA VAL A 78 0.23 0.96 -4.00
C VAL A 78 0.84 1.38 -5.35
N THR A 79 0.88 2.67 -5.66
CA THR A 79 1.57 3.17 -6.87
C THR A 79 3.07 2.92 -6.81
N ASP A 80 3.72 3.08 -5.67
CA ASP A 80 5.16 2.79 -5.51
C ASP A 80 5.46 1.30 -5.63
N LEU A 81 4.56 0.45 -5.14
CA LEU A 81 4.69 -1.01 -5.21
C LEU A 81 4.44 -1.55 -6.62
N VAL A 82 3.43 -1.03 -7.33
CA VAL A 82 3.01 -1.51 -8.66
C VAL A 82 3.73 -0.76 -9.80
N GLY A 83 3.94 0.54 -9.65
CA GLY A 83 4.40 1.45 -10.70
C GLY A 83 5.89 1.79 -10.68
N SER A 84 6.67 1.32 -9.70
CA SER A 84 8.11 1.62 -9.66
C SER A 84 8.94 0.39 -10.00
N PRO A 85 9.53 0.30 -11.21
CA PRO A 85 10.85 -0.32 -11.33
C PRO A 85 11.79 0.48 -10.43
N VAL A 86 12.51 -0.24 -9.56
CA VAL A 86 13.53 0.30 -8.65
C VAL A 86 14.36 1.38 -9.35
N ALA A 87 14.21 2.64 -8.94
CA ALA A 87 15.26 3.66 -9.05
C ALA A 87 14.84 4.94 -8.31
N LYS A 88 15.43 5.14 -7.13
CA LYS A 88 16.30 6.29 -6.85
C LYS A 88 17.09 5.99 -5.59
N ILE A 89 18.21 5.31 -5.81
CA ILE A 89 19.38 5.42 -4.95
C ILE A 89 19.96 6.79 -5.29
N THR A 90 19.83 7.77 -4.42
CA THR A 90 20.70 8.96 -4.46
C THR A 90 20.90 9.41 -3.02
N THR A 91 21.88 8.77 -2.40
CA THR A 91 22.75 9.38 -1.41
C THR A 91 23.40 10.62 -2.03
N HIS A 92 23.35 11.75 -1.34
CA HIS A 92 24.41 12.76 -1.33
C HIS A 92 24.44 13.43 0.03
#